data_AF-A0A931F0Z8-F1
#
_entry.id   AF-A0A931F0Z8-F1
#
_cell.length_a   1.000
_cell.length_b   1.000
_cell.length_c   1.000
_cell.angle_alpha   90.00
_cell.angle_beta   90.00
_cell.angle_gamma   90.00
#
_symmetry.space_group_name_H-M   'P 1'
#
loop_
_entity.id
_entity.type
_entity.pdbx_description
1 polymer ?
#
loop_
_entity_poly.entity_id
_entity_poly.type
_entity_poly.pdbx_seq_one_letter_code
_entity_poly.pdbx_strand_id
1 'polypeptide(L)'
;MDRRIYFSMTATLALSATLLAGSPTHAGSATTSTTTSAACNPKYKPYGLIGDKWRASDGENSVFGCPTRAEYGFTTNKSRRQDFRNGQIAWVPALGPKMLVRTYASGGKAVFQWGPTGRDWDYFEVRYSFNNEEVKKYKVKRRDPWNGGFSRPATGPGPEPLGSNAPLHYFSVRGCDDSGVFQLGSDCGGWSLPGRL
;
A
#
# COMPACT_ATOMS: atom_id res chain seq x y z
N MET A 1 -66.48 -14.21 28.14
CA MET A 1 -65.45 -14.97 27.39
C MET A 1 -64.10 -14.28 27.61
N ASP A 2 -63.70 -14.05 28.86
CA ASP A 2 -63.09 -15.02 29.77
C ASP A 2 -61.81 -15.65 29.22
N ARG A 3 -60.66 -15.15 29.69
CA ARG A 3 -59.81 -15.94 30.58
C ARG A 3 -58.69 -15.10 31.20
N ARG A 4 -58.80 -14.87 32.51
CA ARG A 4 -57.64 -14.70 33.38
C ARG A 4 -57.09 -16.09 33.69
N ILE A 5 -55.77 -16.26 33.65
CA ILE A 5 -55.08 -17.35 34.35
C ILE A 5 -53.92 -16.73 35.12
N TYR A 6 -54.02 -16.81 36.45
CA TYR A 6 -52.94 -16.58 37.41
C TYR A 6 -52.59 -17.95 38.03
N PHE A 7 -51.30 -18.26 38.11
CA PHE A 7 -50.67 -19.23 39.02
C PHE A 7 -49.25 -18.66 39.25
N SER A 8 -48.84 -18.10 40.39
CA SER A 8 -48.74 -18.59 41.78
C SER A 8 -47.57 -19.55 42.03
N MET A 9 -46.63 -19.09 42.88
CA MET A 9 -45.70 -19.82 43.77
C MET A 9 -44.60 -20.68 43.10
N THR A 10 -43.37 -20.88 43.60
CA THR A 10 -42.59 -20.45 44.77
C THR A 10 -41.12 -20.84 44.56
N ALA A 11 -40.21 -19.99 45.04
CA ALA A 11 -38.91 -20.22 45.68
C ALA A 11 -38.16 -21.58 45.53
N THR A 12 -36.84 -21.50 45.29
CA THR A 12 -35.80 -22.03 46.21
C THR A 12 -34.39 -21.55 45.83
N LEU A 13 -33.68 -21.01 46.81
CA LEU A 13 -32.23 -20.80 46.79
C LEU A 13 -31.51 -22.14 46.82
N ALA A 14 -30.44 -22.29 46.04
CA ALA A 14 -29.36 -23.23 46.35
C ALA A 14 -28.03 -22.46 46.36
N LEU A 15 -27.49 -22.25 47.57
CA LEU A 15 -26.09 -21.94 47.79
C LEU A 15 -25.28 -23.22 47.56
N SER A 16 -24.19 -23.12 46.81
CA SER A 16 -23.12 -24.11 46.84
C SER A 16 -21.79 -23.38 46.64
N ALA A 17 -21.08 -23.22 47.76
CA ALA A 17 -19.70 -22.79 47.80
C ALA A 17 -18.80 -24.03 47.82
N THR A 18 -17.82 -24.08 46.93
CA THR A 18 -16.69 -25.00 47.05
C THR A 18 -15.41 -24.30 46.63
N LEU A 19 -14.48 -24.25 47.59
CA LEU A 19 -13.13 -23.69 47.55
C LEU A 19 -12.11 -24.71 47.00
N LEU A 20 -10.91 -24.19 46.68
CA LEU A 20 -9.60 -24.84 46.42
C LEU A 20 -9.30 -25.06 44.92
N ALA A 21 -8.15 -24.68 44.35
CA ALA A 21 -6.84 -24.36 44.90
C ALA A 21 -6.12 -23.34 43.99
N GLY A 22 -5.28 -22.50 44.60
CA GLY A 22 -4.39 -21.59 43.89
C GLY A 22 -3.26 -22.34 43.17
N SER A 23 -3.02 -21.95 41.93
CA SER A 23 -1.90 -22.39 41.11
C SER A 23 -1.07 -21.15 40.74
N PRO A 24 0.27 -21.27 40.66
CA PRO A 24 1.20 -20.17 40.82
C PRO A 24 1.00 -19.08 39.77
N THR A 25 0.95 -17.84 40.27
CA THR A 25 1.21 -16.63 39.49
C THR A 25 2.57 -16.77 38.82
N HIS A 26 2.61 -17.25 37.59
CA HIS A 26 3.68 -16.89 36.68
C HIS A 26 3.45 -15.42 36.36
N ALA A 27 3.99 -14.55 37.22
CA ALA A 27 4.30 -13.18 36.84
C ALA A 27 5.38 -13.27 35.75
N GLY A 28 4.94 -13.58 34.53
CA GLY A 28 5.75 -13.36 33.35
C GLY A 28 6.16 -11.90 33.41
N SER A 29 7.45 -11.66 33.64
CA SER A 29 8.02 -10.33 33.50
C SER A 29 7.73 -9.93 32.06
N ALA A 30 6.68 -9.13 31.87
CA ALA A 30 6.38 -8.48 30.63
C ALA A 30 7.54 -7.50 30.41
N THR A 31 8.60 -8.02 29.80
CA THR A 31 9.64 -7.20 29.22
C THR A 31 8.90 -6.36 28.20
N THR A 32 8.64 -5.12 28.57
CA THR A 32 8.08 -4.15 27.66
C THR A 32 9.21 -3.91 26.68
N SER A 33 9.24 -4.69 25.60
CA SER A 33 10.08 -4.44 24.45
C SER A 33 9.60 -3.11 23.90
N THR A 34 10.14 -2.03 24.44
CA THR A 34 10.11 -0.72 23.83
C THR A 34 10.95 -0.88 22.58
N THR A 35 10.32 -1.39 21.52
CA THR A 35 10.86 -1.33 20.17
C THR A 35 10.84 0.15 19.81
N THR A 36 11.81 0.90 20.31
CA THR A 36 12.08 2.24 19.82
C THR A 36 12.48 2.02 18.37
N SER A 37 11.52 2.19 17.46
CA SER A 37 11.79 2.19 16.03
C SER A 37 12.99 3.12 15.84
N ALA A 38 14.12 2.58 15.35
CA ALA A 38 15.28 3.40 15.08
C ALA A 38 14.84 4.48 14.10
N ALA A 39 14.91 5.74 14.52
CA ALA A 39 14.50 6.88 13.72
C ALA A 39 15.20 6.83 12.36
N CYS A 40 14.47 7.17 11.29
CA CYS A 40 15.04 7.14 9.95
C CYS A 40 16.27 8.05 9.83
N ASN A 41 17.19 7.71 8.91
CA ASN A 41 18.35 8.57 8.62
C ASN A 41 17.88 9.94 8.09
N PRO A 42 18.15 11.05 8.82
CA PRO A 42 17.64 12.37 8.45
C PRO A 42 18.24 12.89 7.12
N LYS A 43 19.40 12.38 6.69
CA LYS A 43 20.02 12.73 5.40
C LYS A 43 19.13 12.39 4.20
N TYR A 44 18.26 11.39 4.35
CA TYR A 44 17.41 10.86 3.29
C TYR A 44 15.97 11.36 3.39
N LYS A 45 15.71 12.35 4.24
CA LYS A 45 14.37 12.90 4.45
C LYS A 45 13.80 13.42 3.11
N PRO A 46 12.67 12.86 2.64
CA PRO A 46 12.06 13.29 1.38
C PRO A 46 11.44 14.68 1.51
N TYR A 47 11.33 15.38 0.38
CA TYR A 47 10.82 16.75 0.32
C TYR A 47 9.87 16.94 -0.87
N GLY A 48 9.31 18.15 -0.99
CA GLY A 48 8.29 18.46 -1.99
C GLY A 48 7.12 17.47 -1.95
N LEU A 49 6.53 17.19 -3.12
CA LEU A 49 5.37 16.30 -3.25
C LEU A 49 5.64 14.86 -2.77
N ILE A 50 6.88 14.38 -2.92
CA ILE A 50 7.28 13.06 -2.42
C ILE A 50 7.23 13.06 -0.89
N GLY A 51 7.86 14.05 -0.26
CA GLY A 51 7.88 14.22 1.19
C GLY A 51 6.49 14.47 1.77
N ASP A 52 5.68 15.28 1.11
CA ASP A 52 4.29 15.56 1.52
C ASP A 52 3.47 14.27 1.51
N LYS A 53 3.58 13.46 0.44
CA LYS A 53 2.86 12.19 0.36
C LYS A 53 3.33 11.20 1.41
N TRP A 54 4.63 11.10 1.65
CA TRP A 54 5.19 10.22 2.67
C TRP A 54 4.70 10.61 4.07
N ARG A 55 4.79 11.89 4.46
CA ARG A 55 4.28 12.40 5.74
C ARG A 55 2.77 12.19 5.89
N ALA A 56 1.99 12.49 4.86
CA ALA A 56 0.54 12.26 4.85
C ALA A 56 0.15 10.77 4.93
N SER A 57 1.11 9.85 4.76
CA SER A 57 0.91 8.41 4.89
C SER A 57 1.41 7.86 6.23
N ASP A 58 1.68 8.73 7.21
CA ASP A 58 2.28 8.43 8.53
C ASP A 58 3.81 8.20 8.52
N GLY A 59 4.50 8.77 7.53
CA GLY A 59 5.96 8.89 7.53
C GLY A 59 6.68 7.55 7.69
N GLU A 60 7.52 7.42 8.71
CA GLU A 60 8.32 6.22 8.97
C GLU A 60 7.49 5.01 9.39
N ASN A 61 6.27 5.24 9.90
CA ASN A 61 5.29 4.21 10.23
C ASN A 61 4.39 3.85 9.04
N SER A 62 4.55 4.55 7.91
CA SER A 62 3.78 4.28 6.69
C SER A 62 4.10 2.92 6.06
N VAL A 63 3.28 2.53 5.09
CA VAL A 63 3.55 1.39 4.19
C VAL A 63 4.88 1.49 3.44
N PHE A 64 5.49 2.67 3.34
CA PHE A 64 6.79 2.86 2.69
C PHE A 64 7.95 2.65 3.66
N GLY A 65 7.77 2.96 4.94
CA GLY A 65 8.84 2.96 5.95
C GLY A 65 9.88 4.06 5.72
N CYS A 66 11.09 3.85 6.24
CA CYS A 66 12.18 4.82 6.13
C CYS A 66 12.73 4.97 4.71
N PRO A 67 13.12 6.19 4.29
CA PRO A 67 13.87 6.39 3.06
C PRO A 67 15.27 5.75 3.15
N THR A 68 15.74 5.19 2.04
CA THR A 68 16.98 4.39 2.00
C THR A 68 18.16 5.10 1.34
N ARG A 69 17.88 6.19 0.62
CA ARG A 69 18.87 7.03 -0.09
C ARG A 69 18.34 8.45 -0.26
N ALA A 70 19.11 9.37 -0.86
CA ALA A 70 18.58 10.68 -1.23
C ALA A 70 17.76 10.63 -2.54
N GLU A 71 16.86 11.61 -2.71
CA GLU A 71 16.05 11.75 -3.92
C GLU A 71 16.94 11.95 -5.16
N TYR A 72 16.63 11.23 -6.24
CA TYR A 72 17.36 11.32 -7.49
C TYR A 72 16.45 11.66 -8.67
N GLY A 73 17.01 12.39 -9.64
CA GLY A 73 16.29 12.92 -10.79
C GLY A 73 16.50 12.13 -12.07
N PHE A 74 15.58 12.29 -13.01
CA PHE A 74 15.65 11.78 -14.37
C PHE A 74 15.68 12.97 -15.35
N THR A 75 16.77 13.11 -16.11
CA THR A 75 17.02 14.28 -16.97
C THR A 75 15.98 14.45 -18.06
N THR A 76 15.46 13.36 -18.63
CA THR A 76 14.55 13.38 -19.78
C THR A 76 13.21 14.06 -19.46
N ASN A 77 12.68 13.91 -18.24
CA ASN A 77 11.31 14.31 -17.90
C ASN A 77 11.21 15.20 -16.65
N LYS A 78 12.36 15.67 -16.11
CA LYS A 78 12.46 16.39 -14.82
C LYS A 78 11.86 15.65 -13.63
N SER A 79 11.55 14.37 -13.79
CA SER A 79 10.95 13.53 -12.76
C SER A 79 11.93 13.30 -11.62
N ARG A 80 11.40 13.11 -10.41
CA ARG A 80 12.19 12.76 -9.21
C ARG A 80 11.66 11.50 -8.56
N ARG A 81 12.52 10.82 -7.81
CA ARG A 81 12.21 9.55 -7.16
C ARG A 81 12.94 9.40 -5.84
N GLN A 82 12.25 8.76 -4.91
CA GLN A 82 12.79 8.33 -3.63
C GLN A 82 12.49 6.85 -3.41
N ASP A 83 13.52 6.11 -2.99
CA ASP A 83 13.39 4.72 -2.56
C ASP A 83 13.23 4.67 -1.03
N PHE A 84 12.36 3.78 -0.58
CA PHE A 84 12.03 3.54 0.82
C PHE A 84 12.17 2.05 1.15
N ARG A 85 12.19 1.72 2.44
CA ARG A 85 12.37 0.34 2.92
C ARG A 85 11.41 -0.64 2.27
N ASN A 86 10.16 -0.24 2.11
CA ASN A 86 9.06 -1.10 1.67
C ASN A 86 8.42 -0.60 0.37
N GLY A 87 9.12 0.23 -0.42
CA GLY A 87 8.56 0.76 -1.65
C GLY A 87 9.28 1.97 -2.24
N GLN A 88 8.57 2.69 -3.09
CA GLN A 88 9.07 3.83 -3.84
C GLN A 88 7.97 4.86 -4.10
N ILE A 89 8.35 6.13 -4.12
CA ILE A 89 7.50 7.23 -4.57
C ILE A 89 8.27 8.01 -5.64
N ALA A 90 7.61 8.32 -6.76
CA ALA A 90 8.17 9.14 -7.81
C ALA A 90 7.20 10.22 -8.26
N TRP A 91 7.71 11.42 -8.46
CA TRP A 91 7.00 12.55 -9.06
C TRP A 91 7.27 12.61 -10.56
N VAL A 92 6.21 12.69 -11.37
CA VAL A 92 6.27 12.57 -12.83
C VAL A 92 5.51 13.74 -13.48
N PRO A 93 6.10 14.95 -13.55
CA PRO A 93 5.41 16.16 -13.97
C PRO A 93 4.88 16.11 -15.40
N ALA A 94 5.52 15.35 -16.27
CA ALA A 94 5.12 15.17 -17.66
C ALA A 94 3.70 14.56 -17.81
N LEU A 95 3.19 13.89 -16.78
CA LEU A 95 1.85 13.28 -16.76
C LEU A 95 0.83 14.09 -15.93
N GLY A 96 1.27 15.22 -15.37
CA GLY A 96 0.48 16.09 -14.51
C GLY A 96 1.38 16.75 -13.45
N PRO A 97 1.18 18.04 -13.13
CA PRO A 97 2.09 18.80 -12.27
C PRO A 97 2.23 18.20 -10.86
N LYS A 98 1.19 17.50 -10.37
CA LYS A 98 1.17 16.83 -9.07
C LYS A 98 1.22 15.30 -9.17
N MET A 99 1.45 14.75 -10.36
CA MET A 99 1.38 13.32 -10.59
C MET A 99 2.46 12.59 -9.80
N LEU A 100 2.01 11.69 -8.93
CA LEU A 100 2.85 10.74 -8.23
C LEU A 100 2.56 9.32 -8.72
N VAL A 101 3.60 8.51 -8.82
CA VAL A 101 3.52 7.04 -8.90
C VAL A 101 4.13 6.45 -7.64
N ARG A 102 3.48 5.45 -7.08
CA ARG A 102 3.80 4.88 -5.77
C ARG A 102 3.74 3.36 -5.88
N THR A 103 4.79 2.69 -5.43
CA THR A 103 4.82 1.23 -5.34
C THR A 103 5.18 0.82 -3.92
N TYR A 104 4.45 -0.12 -3.33
CA TYR A 104 4.71 -0.60 -1.96
C TYR A 104 4.10 -1.97 -1.71
N ALA A 105 4.62 -2.69 -0.72
CA ALA A 105 4.03 -3.94 -0.23
C ALA A 105 2.92 -3.64 0.79
N SER A 106 1.75 -4.26 0.65
CA SER A 106 0.67 -4.16 1.63
C SER A 106 -0.26 -5.35 1.55
N GLY A 107 -0.54 -6.00 2.70
CA GLY A 107 -1.51 -7.11 2.77
C GLY A 107 -1.24 -8.25 1.81
N GLY A 108 0.03 -8.67 1.66
CA GLY A 108 0.45 -9.73 0.74
C GLY A 108 0.41 -9.34 -0.75
N LYS A 109 0.30 -8.05 -1.07
CA LYS A 109 0.22 -7.54 -2.44
C LYS A 109 1.34 -6.56 -2.73
N ALA A 110 1.84 -6.63 -3.96
CA ALA A 110 2.58 -5.54 -4.59
C ALA A 110 1.55 -4.54 -5.12
N VAL A 111 1.49 -3.35 -4.51
CA VAL A 111 0.54 -2.30 -4.85
C VAL A 111 1.23 -1.24 -5.68
N PHE A 112 0.59 -0.83 -6.78
CA PHE A 112 1.00 0.26 -7.64
C PHE A 112 -0.13 1.28 -7.75
N GLN A 113 0.12 2.52 -7.37
CA GLN A 113 -0.87 3.59 -7.40
C GLN A 113 -0.33 4.81 -8.14
N TRP A 114 -1.24 5.54 -8.77
CA TRP A 114 -0.90 6.79 -9.45
C TRP A 114 -1.96 7.87 -9.23
N GLY A 115 -1.57 9.10 -9.52
CA GLY A 115 -2.45 10.27 -9.48
C GLY A 115 -2.01 11.33 -8.47
N PRO A 116 -2.54 12.56 -8.60
CA PRO A 116 -3.50 12.97 -9.63
C PRO A 116 -2.86 13.17 -11.02
N THR A 117 -3.53 12.71 -12.09
CA THR A 117 -3.15 12.96 -13.48
C THR A 117 -3.41 14.41 -13.89
N GLY A 118 -2.76 14.87 -14.96
CA GLY A 118 -2.96 16.23 -15.50
C GLY A 118 -4.25 16.41 -16.30
N ARG A 119 -4.93 15.31 -16.65
CA ARG A 119 -6.22 15.28 -17.36
C ARG A 119 -7.03 14.06 -16.95
N ASP A 120 -8.34 14.09 -17.22
CA ASP A 120 -9.24 12.94 -17.09
C ASP A 120 -8.96 11.97 -18.26
N TRP A 121 -8.79 10.70 -17.92
CA TRP A 121 -8.56 9.60 -18.87
C TRP A 121 -9.65 8.55 -18.69
N ASP A 122 -10.15 7.95 -19.77
CA ASP A 122 -11.18 6.92 -19.70
C ASP A 122 -10.69 5.64 -19.00
N TYR A 123 -9.44 5.24 -19.30
CA TYR A 123 -8.81 4.08 -18.69
C TYR A 123 -7.29 4.23 -18.61
N PHE A 124 -6.66 3.26 -17.96
CA PHE A 124 -5.21 3.17 -17.83
C PHE A 124 -4.68 1.87 -18.42
N GLU A 125 -3.62 1.95 -19.22
CA GLU A 125 -2.80 0.79 -19.56
C GLU A 125 -1.73 0.62 -18.48
N VAL A 126 -1.78 -0.48 -17.74
CA VAL A 126 -0.73 -0.87 -16.80
C VAL A 126 0.11 -1.97 -17.42
N ARG A 127 1.40 -1.75 -17.50
CA ARG A 127 2.40 -2.77 -17.81
C ARG A 127 2.96 -3.33 -16.52
N TYR A 128 3.00 -4.66 -16.44
CA TYR A 128 3.50 -5.39 -15.28
C TYR A 128 4.43 -6.52 -15.71
N SER A 129 5.55 -6.66 -14.99
CA SER A 129 6.44 -7.81 -15.09
C SER A 129 6.85 -8.25 -13.69
N PHE A 130 7.13 -9.53 -13.54
CA PHE A 130 7.63 -10.16 -12.33
C PHE A 130 8.90 -10.89 -12.71
N ASN A 131 9.99 -10.76 -11.95
CA ASN A 131 11.26 -11.45 -12.25
C ASN A 131 11.80 -11.23 -13.65
N ASN A 132 11.56 -10.06 -14.23
CA ASN A 132 11.92 -9.74 -15.62
C ASN A 132 11.31 -10.71 -16.66
N GLU A 133 10.21 -11.39 -16.30
CA GLU A 133 9.37 -12.10 -17.26
C GLU A 133 8.76 -11.14 -18.29
N GLU A 134 8.13 -11.71 -19.31
CA GLU A 134 7.39 -10.96 -20.32
C GLU A 134 6.44 -9.93 -19.69
N VAL A 135 6.45 -8.71 -20.24
CA VAL A 135 5.61 -7.62 -19.78
C VAL A 135 4.17 -7.88 -20.19
N LYS A 136 3.31 -8.09 -19.19
CA LYS A 136 1.86 -8.24 -19.33
C LYS A 136 1.20 -6.86 -19.33
N LYS A 137 0.16 -6.68 -20.14
CA LYS A 137 -0.61 -5.44 -20.26
C LYS A 137 -2.00 -5.62 -19.65
N TYR A 138 -2.43 -4.64 -18.87
CA TYR A 138 -3.71 -4.65 -18.17
C TYR A 138 -4.47 -3.36 -18.47
N LYS A 139 -5.73 -3.49 -18.87
CA LYS A 139 -6.65 -2.37 -18.99
C LYS A 139 -7.30 -2.17 -17.63
N VAL A 140 -7.00 -1.04 -16.99
CA VAL A 140 -7.43 -0.74 -15.62
C VAL A 140 -8.39 0.44 -15.66
N LYS A 141 -9.58 0.26 -15.06
CA LYS A 141 -10.54 1.35 -14.89
C LYS A 141 -9.98 2.38 -13.91
N ARG A 142 -10.24 3.66 -14.18
CA ARG A 142 -9.93 4.75 -13.26
C ARG A 142 -10.63 4.55 -11.91
N ARG A 143 -9.96 4.89 -10.80
CA ARG A 143 -10.57 4.90 -9.46
C ARG A 143 -11.50 6.09 -9.33
N ASP A 144 -11.03 7.21 -9.83
CA ASP A 144 -11.70 8.49 -9.98
C ASP A 144 -11.05 9.19 -11.20
N PRO A 145 -11.53 10.36 -11.66
CA PRO A 145 -11.01 11.00 -12.87
C PRO A 145 -9.50 11.23 -12.91
N TRP A 146 -8.85 11.32 -11.75
CA TRP A 146 -7.45 11.73 -11.65
C TRP A 146 -6.54 10.64 -11.10
N ASN A 147 -7.10 9.56 -10.55
CA ASN A 147 -6.33 8.55 -9.82
C ASN A 147 -6.65 7.13 -10.27
N GLY A 148 -5.68 6.25 -10.08
CA GLY A 148 -5.85 4.82 -10.30
C GLY A 148 -4.91 3.99 -9.46
N GLY A 149 -5.13 2.68 -9.52
CA GLY A 149 -4.32 1.72 -8.82
C GLY A 149 -4.44 0.34 -9.42
N PHE A 150 -3.38 -0.45 -9.23
CA PHE A 150 -3.26 -1.82 -9.67
C PHE A 150 -2.50 -2.60 -8.61
N SER A 151 -2.80 -3.89 -8.46
CA SER A 151 -2.07 -4.73 -7.52
C SER A 151 -1.97 -6.15 -8.03
N ARG A 152 -0.88 -6.82 -7.67
CA ARG A 152 -0.70 -8.26 -7.88
C ARG A 152 -0.39 -8.94 -6.54
N PRO A 153 -0.72 -10.23 -6.39
CA PRO A 153 -0.17 -11.02 -5.30
C PRO A 153 1.35 -10.87 -5.29
N ALA A 154 1.96 -10.74 -4.12
CA ALA A 154 3.41 -10.72 -3.98
C ALA A 154 4.05 -12.12 -4.11
N THR A 155 3.34 -13.11 -4.68
CA THR A 155 3.62 -14.56 -4.54
C THR A 155 5.07 -14.94 -4.83
N GLY A 156 5.71 -15.51 -3.79
CA GLY A 156 7.13 -15.78 -3.54
C GLY A 156 7.37 -15.50 -2.04
N PRO A 157 8.35 -16.10 -1.32
CA PRO A 157 8.61 -15.71 0.06
C PRO A 157 8.81 -14.19 0.12
N GLY A 158 8.11 -13.54 1.04
CA GLY A 158 8.03 -12.07 1.12
C GLY A 158 9.41 -11.42 1.19
N PRO A 159 9.51 -10.10 0.97
CA PRO A 159 10.80 -9.42 1.00
C PRO A 159 11.46 -9.62 2.36
N GLU A 160 12.56 -10.37 2.39
CA GLU A 160 13.56 -10.11 3.42
C GLU A 160 14.09 -8.68 3.22
N PRO A 161 14.52 -8.01 4.31
CA PRO A 161 14.88 -6.60 4.29
C PRO A 161 15.96 -6.32 3.23
N LEU A 162 15.59 -5.53 2.22
CA LEU A 162 16.46 -4.81 1.28
C LEU A 162 17.85 -5.39 1.06
N GLY A 163 17.93 -6.38 0.17
CA GLY A 163 19.19 -6.86 -0.35
C GLY A 163 19.05 -8.30 -0.78
N SER A 164 19.14 -8.53 -2.09
CA SER A 164 19.24 -9.83 -2.76
C SER A 164 17.94 -10.67 -2.92
N ASN A 165 17.63 -10.94 -4.20
CA ASN A 165 16.86 -12.09 -4.72
C ASN A 165 15.35 -12.18 -4.46
N ALA A 166 14.70 -11.19 -3.85
CA ALA A 166 13.24 -11.10 -3.87
C ALA A 166 12.75 -10.90 -5.31
N PRO A 167 11.56 -11.43 -5.65
CA PRO A 167 11.13 -11.31 -7.01
C PRO A 167 10.73 -9.87 -7.34
N LEU A 168 11.39 -9.31 -8.35
CA LEU A 168 11.24 -7.89 -8.69
C LEU A 168 9.87 -7.67 -9.34
N HIS A 169 9.04 -6.84 -8.72
CA HIS A 169 7.83 -6.34 -9.38
C HIS A 169 8.17 -5.07 -10.16
N TYR A 170 7.84 -5.06 -11.44
CA TYR A 170 7.94 -3.88 -12.31
C TYR A 170 6.56 -3.42 -12.73
N PHE A 171 6.29 -2.12 -12.59
CA PHE A 171 5.05 -1.50 -13.03
C PHE A 171 5.30 -0.24 -13.86
N SER A 172 4.47 0.04 -14.85
CA SER A 172 4.37 1.38 -15.46
C SER A 172 2.95 1.62 -15.95
N VAL A 173 2.53 2.89 -16.00
CA VAL A 173 1.18 3.26 -16.41
C VAL A 173 1.19 4.41 -17.41
N ARG A 174 0.21 4.41 -18.31
CA ARG A 174 -0.21 5.58 -19.09
C ARG A 174 -1.74 5.67 -19.09
N GLY A 175 -2.26 6.89 -19.20
CA GLY A 175 -3.69 7.11 -19.43
C GLY A 175 -4.02 7.02 -20.92
N CYS A 176 -5.23 6.58 -21.24
CA CYS A 176 -5.72 6.44 -22.60
C CYS A 176 -7.23 6.75 -22.70
N ASP A 177 -7.65 7.31 -23.84
CA ASP A 177 -9.04 7.54 -24.24
C ASP A 177 -9.39 6.70 -25.49
N ASP A 178 -10.66 6.28 -25.59
CA ASP A 178 -11.30 5.56 -26.71
C ASP A 178 -10.63 4.27 -27.28
N SER A 179 -11.45 3.46 -27.98
CA SER A 179 -11.19 2.22 -28.75
C SER A 179 -11.31 0.84 -28.08
N GLY A 180 -11.69 0.73 -26.80
CA GLY A 180 -12.16 -0.54 -26.22
C GLY A 180 -11.07 -1.59 -25.89
N VAL A 181 -9.92 -1.62 -26.57
CA VAL A 181 -8.75 -2.48 -26.27
C VAL A 181 -7.48 -1.81 -26.81
N PHE A 182 -6.27 -2.29 -26.48
CA PHE A 182 -4.94 -1.76 -26.88
C PHE A 182 -4.69 -1.69 -28.41
N GLN A 183 -5.56 -1.07 -29.19
CA GLN A 183 -5.54 -1.04 -30.64
C GLN A 183 -4.86 0.23 -31.16
N LEU A 184 -4.46 0.17 -32.44
CA LEU A 184 -4.11 1.37 -33.21
C LEU A 184 -5.32 2.33 -33.19
N GLY A 185 -5.12 3.55 -32.68
CA GLY A 185 -6.16 4.59 -32.65
C GLY A 185 -6.54 5.10 -31.26
N SER A 186 -6.17 4.42 -30.17
CA SER A 186 -6.34 4.99 -28.83
C SER A 186 -5.43 6.20 -28.63
N ASP A 187 -6.00 7.32 -28.19
CA ASP A 187 -5.21 8.47 -27.74
C ASP A 187 -4.66 8.17 -26.35
N CYS A 188 -3.34 7.97 -26.27
CA CYS A 188 -2.67 7.60 -25.04
C CYS A 188 -1.55 8.58 -24.72
N GLY A 189 -1.47 8.96 -23.45
CA GLY A 189 -0.39 9.79 -22.94
C GLY A 189 0.96 9.07 -22.84
N GLY A 190 1.95 9.81 -22.34
CA GLY A 190 3.27 9.27 -22.05
C GLY A 190 3.26 8.23 -20.93
N TRP A 191 4.36 7.47 -20.83
CA TRP A 191 4.55 6.49 -19.76
C TRP A 191 5.03 7.12 -18.47
N SER A 192 4.54 6.59 -17.34
CA SER A 192 5.08 6.90 -16.02
C SER A 192 6.52 6.41 -15.90
N LEU A 193 7.26 6.96 -14.93
CA LEU A 193 8.45 6.26 -14.48
C LEU A 193 8.06 4.87 -13.94
N PRO A 194 8.93 3.86 -14.11
CA PRO A 194 8.60 2.51 -13.71
C PRO A 194 8.70 2.30 -12.21
N GLY A 195 7.60 1.95 -11.57
CA GLY A 195 7.56 1.58 -10.16
C GLY A 195 8.23 0.22 -9.93
N ARG A 196 9.01 0.10 -8.86
CA ARG A 196 9.68 -1.14 -8.47
C ARG A 196 9.39 -1.48 -7.01
N LEU A 197 9.25 -2.77 -6.74
CA LEU A 197 9.11 -3.34 -5.41
C LEU A 197 9.87 -4.66 -5.36
#